data_AF-A0AAV9CQH6-F1
#
_entry.id   AF-A0AAV9CQH6-F1
#
_cell.length_a   1.000
_cell.length_b   1.000
_cell.length_c   1.000
_cell.angle_alpha   90.00
_cell.angle_beta   90.00
_cell.angle_gamma   90.00
#
_symmetry.space_group_name_H-M   'P 1'
#
loop_
_entity.id
_entity.type
_entity.pdbx_description
1 polymer ?
#
loop_
_entity_poly.entity_id
_entity_poly.type
_entity_poly.pdbx_seq_one_letter_code
_entity_poly.pdbx_strand_id
1 'polypeptide(L)'
;MVGSWEVAESGACDNVSLHQRFLRDGISISRQTGKSSKKVSRRRKSDKEIMREIQAIMRQIASSITYLPCLDEPCMFDVLAYTDKDVAVPFTWIESDAKLIQNPQMVKLHSFDTKIHKVDTLVSYKNDEWDEV
;
A
#
# COMPACT_ATOMS: atom_id res chain seq x y z
N MET A 1 16.41 12.29 -0.38
CA MET A 1 15.38 12.91 -1.23
C MET A 1 15.47 12.25 -2.60
N VAL A 2 14.48 11.44 -2.97
CA VAL A 2 14.20 11.11 -4.37
C VAL A 2 12.68 11.10 -4.46
N GLY A 3 12.14 12.22 -4.92
CA GLY A 3 10.77 12.31 -5.43
C GLY A 3 10.84 12.37 -6.94
N SER A 4 9.93 11.68 -7.61
CA SER A 4 9.39 12.04 -8.92
C SER A 4 8.23 11.08 -9.19
N TRP A 5 7.03 11.59 -9.04
CA TRP A 5 5.78 10.94 -9.43
C TRP A 5 5.26 11.72 -10.63
N GLU A 6 5.04 11.05 -11.76
CA GLU A 6 4.07 11.41 -12.82
C GLU A 6 4.27 10.47 -14.03
N VAL A 7 3.21 9.83 -14.48
CA VAL A 7 2.48 10.21 -15.71
C VAL A 7 1.02 9.82 -15.43
N ALA A 8 0.13 10.81 -15.46
CA ALA A 8 -1.31 10.62 -15.55
C ALA A 8 -1.75 11.30 -16.85
N GLU A 9 -2.18 10.52 -17.85
CA GLU A 9 -2.81 11.08 -19.04
C GLU A 9 -4.33 11.12 -18.85
N SER A 10 -4.87 12.33 -19.00
CA SER A 10 -6.27 12.66 -18.90
C SER A 10 -7.03 12.18 -20.13
N GLY A 11 -7.94 11.23 -19.94
CA GLY A 11 -9.01 10.90 -20.87
C GLY A 11 -10.35 11.00 -20.16
N ALA A 12 -11.09 12.07 -20.40
CA ALA A 12 -12.43 12.26 -19.87
C ALA A 12 -13.37 11.16 -20.38
N CYS A 13 -14.05 10.46 -19.46
CA CYS A 13 -15.40 9.90 -19.63
C CYS A 13 -16.01 9.60 -18.24
N ASP A 14 -17.14 10.25 -17.99
CA ASP A 14 -18.33 9.78 -17.28
C ASP A 14 -18.48 9.91 -15.75
N ASN A 15 -19.53 10.68 -15.42
CA ASN A 15 -20.20 10.83 -14.13
C ASN A 15 -20.60 9.47 -13.52
N VAL A 16 -19.69 8.82 -12.81
CA VAL A 16 -20.04 7.71 -11.92
C VAL A 16 -19.49 8.03 -10.53
N SER A 17 -20.37 8.55 -9.69
CA SER A 17 -20.32 8.59 -8.22
C SER A 17 -18.96 8.94 -7.61
N LEU A 18 -18.86 10.14 -7.02
CA LEU A 18 -17.85 10.49 -6.02
C LEU A 18 -17.88 9.45 -4.88
N HIS A 19 -17.22 8.31 -5.08
CA HIS A 19 -16.91 7.39 -4.01
C HIS A 19 -15.94 8.14 -3.12
N GLN A 20 -16.46 8.69 -2.04
CA GLN A 20 -15.63 9.32 -1.04
C GLN A 20 -14.65 8.26 -0.52
N ARG A 21 -13.36 8.54 -0.68
CA ARG A 21 -12.30 7.58 -0.38
C ARG A 21 -11.92 7.77 1.08
N PHE A 22 -12.35 6.82 1.92
CA PHE A 22 -12.16 6.92 3.37
C PHE A 22 -10.87 6.26 3.85
N LEU A 23 -10.42 5.18 3.19
CA LEU A 23 -9.33 4.33 3.66
C LEU A 23 -8.52 3.76 2.48
N ARG A 24 -7.20 3.70 2.64
CA ARG A 24 -6.27 3.08 1.69
C ARG A 24 -5.16 2.35 2.43
N ASP A 25 -5.12 1.03 2.25
CA ASP A 25 -4.05 0.17 2.76
C ASP A 25 -3.02 -0.07 1.65
N GLY A 26 -1.80 0.39 1.88
CA GLY A 26 -0.66 0.26 0.96
C GLY A 26 0.32 -0.81 1.42
N ILE A 27 0.64 -1.74 0.53
CA ILE A 27 1.73 -2.71 0.69
C ILE A 27 2.77 -2.43 -0.40
N SER A 28 3.95 -1.97 0.01
CA SER A 28 5.08 -1.71 -0.88
C SER A 28 6.09 -2.85 -0.78
N ILE A 29 6.45 -3.45 -1.91
CA ILE A 29 7.43 -4.53 -1.99
C ILE A 29 8.62 -4.01 -2.81
N SER A 30 9.78 -3.92 -2.17
CA SER A 30 11.02 -3.45 -2.81
C SER A 30 12.09 -4.53 -2.76
N ARG A 31 12.85 -4.69 -3.85
CA ARG A 31 13.97 -5.63 -3.89
C ARG A 31 15.14 -5.07 -3.11
N GLN A 32 15.69 -5.84 -2.18
CA GLN A 32 16.88 -5.45 -1.43
C GLN A 32 18.12 -5.56 -2.32
N THR A 33 18.71 -4.43 -2.69
CA THR A 33 20.03 -4.37 -3.33
C THR A 33 21.09 -4.59 -2.26
N GLY A 34 21.76 -5.74 -2.26
CA GLY A 34 22.82 -6.03 -1.31
C GLY A 34 24.00 -5.07 -1.48
N LYS A 35 24.31 -4.25 -0.47
CA LYS A 35 25.64 -3.65 -0.34
C LYS A 35 26.64 -4.79 -0.17
N SER A 36 27.41 -5.07 -1.22
CA SER A 36 28.48 -6.07 -1.19
C SER A 36 29.66 -5.54 -0.37
N SER A 37 29.84 -6.07 0.83
CA SER A 37 31.17 -6.29 1.41
C SER A 37 31.06 -7.32 2.55
N LYS A 38 31.76 -8.45 2.35
CA LYS A 38 31.90 -9.66 3.20
C LYS A 38 30.88 -10.77 2.96
N LYS A 39 31.39 -11.90 2.43
CA LYS A 39 30.78 -13.22 2.33
C LYS A 39 30.35 -13.74 3.71
N VAL A 40 29.26 -13.20 4.25
CA VAL A 40 28.42 -13.96 5.18
C VAL A 40 27.40 -14.64 4.27
N SER A 41 27.37 -15.97 4.30
CA SER A 41 26.33 -16.75 3.62
C SER A 41 24.99 -16.05 3.89
N ARG A 42 24.30 -15.63 2.83
CA ARG A 42 23.01 -14.95 2.93
C ARG A 42 22.02 -15.98 3.46
N ARG A 43 22.04 -16.20 4.78
CA ARG A 43 21.30 -17.27 5.46
C ARG A 43 19.85 -16.98 5.18
N ARG A 44 19.23 -17.72 4.27
CA ARG A 44 17.82 -17.50 3.89
C ARG A 44 17.01 -17.53 5.18
N LYS A 45 16.13 -16.56 5.39
CA LYS A 45 15.18 -16.66 6.50
C LYS A 45 14.39 -17.96 6.30
N SER A 46 14.11 -18.66 7.40
CA SER A 46 13.30 -19.88 7.31
C SER A 46 11.83 -19.51 7.02
N ASP A 47 11.09 -20.39 6.37
CA ASP A 47 9.67 -20.15 6.09
C ASP A 47 8.88 -19.92 7.39
N LYS A 48 9.25 -20.62 8.48
CA LYS A 48 8.66 -20.41 9.82
C LYS A 48 8.89 -19.01 10.39
N GLU A 49 10.00 -18.37 10.06
CA GLU A 49 10.30 -16.99 10.46
C GLU A 49 9.50 -16.00 9.62
N ILE A 50 9.49 -16.20 8.29
CA ILE A 50 8.74 -15.37 7.35
C ILE A 50 7.23 -15.43 7.66
N MET A 51 6.68 -16.62 7.90
CA MET A 51 5.27 -16.78 8.26
C MET A 51 4.91 -16.07 9.58
N ARG A 52 5.82 -16.07 10.57
CA ARG A 52 5.61 -15.35 11.83
C ARG A 52 5.57 -13.83 11.61
N GLU A 53 6.44 -13.30 10.76
CA GLU A 53 6.45 -11.88 10.37
C GLU A 53 5.16 -11.52 9.61
N ILE A 54 4.72 -12.34 8.64
CA ILE A 54 3.45 -12.15 7.93
C ILE A 54 2.26 -12.14 8.90
N GLN A 55 2.20 -13.11 9.81
CA GLN A 55 1.13 -13.17 10.81
C GLN A 55 1.12 -11.93 11.72
N ALA A 56 2.28 -11.39 12.08
CA ALA A 56 2.35 -10.16 12.87
C ALA A 56 1.74 -8.97 12.12
N ILE A 57 1.98 -8.88 10.82
CA ILE A 57 1.41 -7.82 9.98
C ILE A 57 -0.10 -7.98 9.84
N MET A 58 -0.60 -9.19 9.61
CA MET A 58 -2.05 -9.44 9.56
C MET A 58 -2.75 -9.03 10.86
N ARG A 59 -2.11 -9.28 12.02
CA ARG A 59 -2.62 -8.80 13.32
C ARG A 59 -2.58 -7.28 13.45
N GLN A 60 -1.55 -6.62 12.92
CA GLN A 60 -1.49 -5.15 12.94
C GLN A 60 -2.54 -4.52 12.04
N ILE A 61 -2.80 -5.09 10.86
CA ILE A 61 -3.87 -4.65 9.97
C ILE A 61 -5.23 -4.82 10.66
N ALA A 62 -5.47 -5.96 11.31
CA ALA A 62 -6.70 -6.14 12.10
C ALA A 62 -6.79 -5.13 13.27
N SER A 63 -5.65 -4.81 13.89
CA SER A 63 -5.58 -3.82 14.98
C SER A 63 -5.74 -2.39 14.49
N SER A 64 -5.44 -2.06 13.23
CA SER A 64 -5.57 -0.68 12.76
C SER A 64 -7.02 -0.22 12.74
N ILE A 65 -7.97 -1.15 12.63
CA ILE A 65 -9.42 -0.90 12.68
C ILE A 65 -9.82 -0.09 13.93
N THR A 66 -9.12 -0.23 15.06
CA THR A 66 -9.48 0.47 16.31
C THR A 66 -9.19 1.96 16.29
N TYR A 67 -8.43 2.45 15.31
CA TYR A 67 -8.05 3.86 15.18
C TYR A 67 -8.64 4.51 13.92
N LEU A 68 -9.47 3.76 13.17
CA LEU A 68 -10.14 4.26 11.97
C LEU A 68 -11.51 4.83 12.34
N PRO A 69 -11.99 5.86 11.61
CA PRO A 69 -13.37 6.33 11.73
C PRO A 69 -14.37 5.20 11.51
N CYS A 70 -15.49 5.24 12.23
CA CYS A 70 -16.59 4.30 12.01
C CYS A 70 -17.16 4.49 10.60
N LEU A 71 -17.32 3.38 9.87
CA LEU A 71 -17.93 3.36 8.55
C LEU A 71 -19.38 2.88 8.70
N ASP A 72 -20.32 3.82 8.74
CA ASP A 72 -21.74 3.52 8.97
C ASP A 72 -22.50 3.14 7.68
N GLU A 73 -21.87 3.31 6.52
CA GLU A 73 -22.45 3.04 5.19
C GLU A 73 -21.80 1.81 4.51
N PRO A 74 -22.54 1.11 3.62
CA PRO A 74 -21.98 0.06 2.79
C PRO A 74 -20.79 0.56 1.97
N CYS A 75 -19.62 -0.04 2.21
CA CYS A 75 -18.40 0.33 1.51
C CYS A 75 -18.09 -0.64 0.36
N MET A 76 -17.54 -0.12 -0.72
CA MET A 76 -16.88 -0.91 -1.76
C MET A 76 -15.36 -0.80 -1.61
N PHE A 77 -14.64 -1.82 -2.09
CA PHE A 77 -13.19 -1.80 -2.09
C PHE A 77 -12.66 -2.03 -3.50
N ASP A 78 -11.52 -1.40 -3.77
CA ASP A 78 -10.76 -1.55 -5.00
C ASP A 78 -9.39 -2.14 -4.68
N VAL A 79 -8.86 -2.98 -5.57
CA VAL A 79 -7.49 -3.48 -5.49
C VAL A 79 -6.67 -2.84 -6.60
N LEU A 80 -5.65 -2.08 -6.24
CA LEU A 80 -4.73 -1.44 -7.17
C LEU A 80 -3.34 -2.07 -7.10
N ALA A 81 -2.81 -2.48 -8.25
CA ALA A 81 -1.44 -2.97 -8.37
C ALA A 81 -0.60 -1.89 -9.05
N TYR A 82 0.44 -1.42 -8.36
CA TYR A 82 1.42 -0.48 -8.91
C TYR A 82 2.64 -1.26 -9.38
N THR A 83 2.92 -1.21 -10.68
CA THR A 83 4.04 -1.91 -11.32
C THR A 83 4.98 -0.90 -11.97
N ASP A 84 6.10 -1.40 -12.50
CA ASP A 84 6.95 -0.61 -13.39
C ASP A 84 6.16 -0.20 -14.65
N LYS A 85 6.53 0.94 -15.25
CA LYS A 85 5.81 1.55 -16.38
C LYS A 85 5.78 0.66 -17.64
N ASP A 86 6.76 -0.23 -17.78
CA ASP A 86 6.94 -1.05 -18.98
C ASP A 86 6.32 -2.46 -18.86
N VAL A 87 5.45 -2.67 -17.87
CA VAL A 87 4.79 -3.96 -17.65
C VAL A 87 3.49 -4.02 -18.46
N ALA A 88 3.38 -5.02 -19.33
CA ALA A 88 2.14 -5.29 -20.07
C ALA A 88 1.00 -5.62 -19.10
N VAL A 89 -0.12 -4.89 -19.23
CA VAL A 89 -1.32 -5.11 -18.42
C VAL A 89 -2.00 -6.42 -18.85
N PRO A 90 -2.23 -7.39 -17.94
CA PRO A 90 -2.95 -8.60 -18.27
C PRO A 90 -4.40 -8.31 -18.68
N PHE A 91 -4.99 -9.14 -19.54
CA PHE A 91 -6.36 -8.95 -20.05
C PHE A 91 -7.45 -8.85 -18.96
N THR A 92 -7.22 -9.44 -17.78
CA THR A 92 -8.18 -9.38 -16.66
C THR A 92 -8.03 -8.13 -15.80
N TRP A 93 -7.07 -7.25 -16.10
CA TRP A 93 -6.81 -6.00 -15.38
C TRP A 93 -7.02 -4.81 -16.32
N ILE A 94 -7.38 -3.68 -15.74
CA ILE A 94 -7.54 -2.41 -16.45
C ILE A 94 -6.64 -1.36 -15.80
N GLU A 95 -6.16 -0.42 -16.60
CA GLU A 95 -5.51 0.77 -16.09
C GLU A 95 -6.50 1.60 -15.28
N SER A 96 -6.03 2.21 -14.18
CA SER A 96 -6.88 2.96 -13.26
C SER A 96 -6.11 4.14 -12.67
N ASP A 97 -6.84 5.17 -12.26
CA ASP A 97 -6.29 6.30 -11.51
C ASP A 97 -5.68 5.84 -10.17
N ALA A 98 -4.77 6.67 -9.62
CA ALA A 98 -4.08 6.37 -8.36
C ALA A 98 -4.99 6.36 -7.11
N LYS A 99 -6.28 6.71 -7.26
CA LYS A 99 -7.30 6.79 -6.20
C LYS A 99 -6.79 7.36 -4.87
N LEU A 100 -6.09 8.49 -4.94
CA LEU A 100 -5.49 9.13 -3.76
C LEU A 100 -6.56 9.77 -2.86
N ILE A 101 -6.30 9.75 -1.55
CA ILE A 101 -7.08 10.45 -0.52
C ILE A 101 -6.46 11.84 -0.34
N GLN A 102 -7.29 12.88 -0.27
CA GLN A 102 -6.83 14.25 0.02
C GLN A 102 -6.58 14.42 1.51
N ASN A 103 -5.47 15.08 1.87
CA ASN A 103 -5.04 15.33 3.25
C ASN A 103 -5.14 14.09 4.18
N PRO A 104 -4.56 12.93 3.82
CA PRO A 104 -4.75 11.71 4.59
C PRO A 104 -3.95 11.74 5.89
N GLN A 105 -4.53 11.20 6.95
CA GLN A 105 -3.77 10.76 8.10
C GLN A 105 -3.10 9.42 7.79
N MET A 106 -1.80 9.31 8.07
CA MET A 106 -0.98 8.17 7.67
C MET A 106 -0.42 7.44 8.89
N VAL A 107 -0.61 6.13 8.93
CA VAL A 107 -0.09 5.24 9.98
C VAL A 107 0.80 4.18 9.33
N LYS A 108 2.10 4.24 9.61
CA LYS A 108 3.05 3.24 9.13
C LYS A 108 3.00 2.00 10.02
N LEU A 109 2.76 0.83 9.42
CA LEU A 109 2.77 -0.45 10.12
C LEU A 109 4.17 -1.09 10.05
N HIS A 110 4.33 -2.24 10.71
CA HIS A 110 5.61 -2.93 10.76
C HIS A 110 6.04 -3.44 9.39
N SER A 111 7.26 -3.08 8.99
CA SER A 111 7.91 -3.61 7.80
C SER A 111 8.73 -4.85 8.13
N PHE A 112 8.74 -5.84 7.24
CA PHE A 112 9.60 -7.02 7.35
C PHE A 112 10.39 -7.25 6.07
N ASP A 113 11.33 -8.19 6.12
CA ASP A 113 12.12 -8.55 4.95
C ASP A 113 12.33 -10.06 4.83
N THR A 114 12.46 -10.54 3.60
CA THR A 114 12.80 -11.93 3.29
C THR A 114 14.28 -12.10 2.95
N LYS A 115 15.11 -11.06 3.16
CA LYS A 115 16.49 -10.89 2.63
C LYS A 115 16.60 -10.80 1.11
N ILE A 116 15.47 -10.82 0.42
CA ILE A 116 15.34 -10.63 -1.04
C ILE A 116 14.45 -9.43 -1.29
N HIS A 117 13.28 -9.40 -0.65
CA HIS A 117 12.35 -8.28 -0.70
C HIS A 117 12.15 -7.70 0.69
N LYS A 118 12.01 -6.38 0.76
CA LYS A 118 11.49 -5.66 1.92
C LYS A 118 10.04 -5.34 1.65
N VAL A 119 9.18 -5.61 2.61
CA VAL A 119 7.76 -5.30 2.56
C VAL A 119 7.48 -4.21 3.59
N ASP A 120 7.02 -3.05 3.12
CA ASP A 120 6.57 -1.93 3.94
C ASP A 120 5.04 -1.82 3.84
N THR A 121 4.38 -1.57 4.97
CA THR A 121 2.93 -1.44 5.09
C THR A 121 2.55 -0.06 5.62
N LEU A 122 1.47 0.50 5.09
CA LEU A 122 0.99 1.84 5.38
C LEU A 122 -0.53 1.88 5.30
N VAL A 123 -1.18 2.45 6.31
CA VAL A 123 -2.61 2.74 6.29
C VAL A 123 -2.77 4.25 6.14
N SER A 124 -3.63 4.68 5.23
CA SER A 124 -3.97 6.10 5.02
C SER A 124 -5.48 6.26 5.09
N TYR A 125 -5.97 7.18 5.90
CA TYR A 125 -7.41 7.41 6.05
C TYR A 125 -7.74 8.90 6.08
N LYS A 126 -8.97 9.22 5.68
CA LYS A 126 -9.50 10.58 5.80
C LYS A 126 -9.93 10.82 7.26
N ASN A 127 -9.50 11.93 7.85
CA ASN A 127 -9.96 12.34 9.16
C ASN A 127 -10.93 13.53 8.98
N ASP A 128 -12.23 13.27 9.16
CA ASP A 128 -13.27 14.28 8.93
C ASP A 128 -13.29 15.37 10.01
N GLU A 129 -12.64 15.17 11.17
CA GLU A 129 -12.61 16.15 12.27
C GLU A 129 -11.71 17.37 11.99
N TRP A 130 -10.91 17.36 10.93
CA TRP A 130 -9.97 18.45 10.58
C TRP A 130 -10.49 19.36 9.46
N ASP A 131 -11.65 19.06 8.87
CA ASP A 131 -12.27 19.86 7.81
C ASP A 131 -13.16 21.00 8.39
N GLU A 132 -13.24 21.16 9.72
CA GLU A 132 -14.06 22.19 10.42
C GLU A 132 -13.28 23.40 10.99
N VAL A 133 -12.02 23.63 10.58
CA VAL A 133 -11.19 24.76 11.07
C VAL A 133 -10.77 25.74 9.98
#